data_AF-A0A6A6INA7-F1
#
_entry.id   AF-A0A6A6INA7-F1
#
_cell.length_a   1.000
_cell.length_b   1.000
_cell.length_c   1.000
_cell.angle_alpha   90.00
_cell.angle_beta   90.00
_cell.angle_gamma   90.00
#
_symmetry.space_group_name_H-M   'P 1'
#
loop_
_entity.id
_entity.type
_entity.pdbx_description
1 polymer ?
#
loop_
_entity_poly.entity_id
_entity_poly.type
_entity_poly.pdbx_seq_one_letter_code
_entity_poly.pdbx_strand_id
1 'polypeptide(L)'
;MQWGSGPALKKPTAANYEVEHILEWQLVTGFFDWLSNTHFGGQTFPNPEPLSASRIDFCQYWLKFWDYRFPIGQHTRNAEEHIQHAFPYKNGPYENEFVWLDADINAPAKAEMWKEKSRPGIYGKAGLNGQIKRVDKAQTAALRLKWLMGARKYLRDPTIEKYFSLQEWRIGEILDGIDTALPHYPRAANFGVWQRRGLKSLWDQYMDQKFATAVSRTMHTMDTNLKELERRYVPGRRSNQPAHGTLEYVVMVTVKALSTEWRKEKRSKWEAPWVKKPIGPGGTFQQPEEVLPGPDFP
;
A
#
# COMPACT_ATOMS: atom_id res chain seq x y z
N MET A 1 20.70 8.52 7.01
CA MET A 1 20.21 9.06 8.30
C MET A 1 20.65 8.13 9.44
N GLN A 2 21.72 8.47 10.16
CA GLN A 2 22.28 7.65 11.24
C GLN A 2 21.74 8.16 12.58
N TRP A 3 21.11 7.28 13.35
CA TRP A 3 20.48 7.60 14.63
C TRP A 3 21.37 7.13 15.78
N GLY A 4 21.71 8.02 16.72
CA GLY A 4 22.13 7.76 18.11
C GLY A 4 23.18 6.65 18.35
N SER A 5 24.36 7.03 18.82
CA SER A 5 25.42 6.15 19.31
C SER A 5 25.03 5.40 20.59
N GLY A 6 24.26 4.32 20.43
CA GLY A 6 24.02 3.22 21.38
C GLY A 6 24.09 1.89 20.60
N PRO A 7 24.29 0.73 21.27
CA PRO A 7 25.04 -0.43 20.73
C PRO A 7 24.67 -0.69 19.28
N ALA A 8 25.68 -0.52 18.43
CA ALA A 8 25.61 -0.35 16.98
C ALA A 8 24.31 -0.90 16.39
N LEU A 9 23.42 0.01 15.94
CA LEU A 9 22.52 -0.32 14.84
C LEU A 9 23.41 -0.99 13.79
N LYS A 10 23.19 -2.29 13.57
CA LYS A 10 23.97 -3.09 12.62
C LYS A 10 24.06 -2.27 11.34
N LYS A 11 25.27 -1.98 10.85
CA LYS A 11 25.42 -1.25 9.59
C LYS A 11 24.57 -1.98 8.55
N PRO A 12 23.69 -1.29 7.80
CA PRO A 12 22.92 -1.94 6.76
C PRO A 12 23.89 -2.67 5.83
N THR A 13 23.66 -3.96 5.62
CA THR A 13 24.40 -4.75 4.63
C THR A 13 23.51 -4.99 3.43
N ALA A 14 24.05 -5.38 2.28
CA ALA A 14 23.23 -5.73 1.12
C ALA A 14 22.17 -6.80 1.45
N ALA A 15 22.45 -7.70 2.40
CA ALA A 15 21.52 -8.72 2.88
C ALA A 15 20.32 -8.15 3.69
N ASN A 16 20.31 -6.86 4.02
CA ASN A 16 19.20 -6.20 4.71
C ASN A 16 18.19 -5.58 3.73
N TYR A 17 18.48 -5.56 2.43
CA TYR A 17 17.63 -4.92 1.43
C TYR A 17 16.95 -5.97 0.55
N GLU A 18 15.70 -5.70 0.21
CA GLU A 18 14.90 -6.50 -0.70
C GLU A 18 14.55 -5.65 -1.94
N VAL A 19 14.41 -6.32 -3.08
CA VAL A 19 13.80 -5.71 -4.27
C VAL A 19 12.30 -5.66 -4.03
N GLU A 20 11.73 -4.47 -4.14
CA GLU A 20 10.37 -4.19 -3.70
C GLU A 20 9.55 -3.45 -4.76
N HIS A 21 8.25 -3.77 -4.81
CA HIS A 21 7.26 -2.99 -5.54
C HIS A 21 6.79 -1.78 -4.75
N ILE A 22 6.70 -0.61 -5.40
CA ILE A 22 6.25 0.62 -4.73
C ILE A 22 4.76 0.50 -4.35
N LEU A 23 3.88 0.30 -5.34
CA LEU A 23 2.52 -0.18 -5.14
C LEU A 23 2.59 -1.67 -4.83
N GLU A 24 2.02 -2.10 -3.71
CA GLU A 24 2.07 -3.52 -3.37
C GLU A 24 1.02 -4.33 -4.11
N TRP A 25 1.39 -5.52 -4.59
CA TRP A 25 0.45 -6.40 -5.30
C TRP A 25 -0.78 -6.75 -4.47
N GLN A 26 -0.64 -6.81 -3.14
CA GLN A 26 -1.78 -7.03 -2.23
C GLN A 26 -2.85 -5.92 -2.29
N LEU A 27 -2.50 -4.70 -2.73
CA LEU A 27 -3.49 -3.64 -2.99
C LEU A 27 -4.29 -3.95 -4.27
N VAL A 28 -3.62 -4.46 -5.31
CA VAL A 28 -4.26 -4.85 -6.57
C VAL A 28 -5.22 -6.02 -6.33
N THR A 29 -4.78 -7.08 -5.66
CA THR A 29 -5.67 -8.23 -5.36
C THR A 29 -6.77 -7.83 -4.36
N GLY A 30 -6.41 -7.02 -3.36
CA GLY A 30 -7.35 -6.55 -2.35
C GLY A 30 -8.45 -5.63 -2.88
N PHE A 31 -8.29 -5.06 -4.08
CA PHE A 31 -9.35 -4.33 -4.77
C PHE A 31 -10.52 -5.24 -5.15
N PHE A 32 -10.24 -6.42 -5.71
CA PHE A 32 -11.29 -7.37 -6.07
C PHE A 32 -12.00 -7.94 -4.82
N ASP A 33 -11.26 -8.16 -3.74
CA ASP A 33 -11.83 -8.48 -2.44
C ASP A 33 -12.75 -7.36 -1.93
N TRP A 34 -12.32 -6.09 -2.05
CA TRP A 34 -13.13 -4.94 -1.66
C TRP A 34 -14.37 -4.78 -2.53
N LEU A 35 -14.28 -5.02 -3.84
CA LEU A 35 -15.44 -5.04 -4.73
C LEU A 35 -16.46 -6.07 -4.26
N SER A 36 -16.02 -7.31 -4.02
CA SER A 36 -16.90 -8.41 -3.61
C SER A 36 -17.50 -8.20 -2.22
N ASN A 37 -16.68 -7.84 -1.24
CA ASN A 37 -17.07 -7.86 0.17
C ASN A 37 -17.63 -6.53 0.67
N THR A 38 -17.25 -5.41 0.05
CA THR A 38 -17.60 -4.06 0.53
C THR A 38 -18.45 -3.30 -0.47
N HIS A 39 -17.99 -3.11 -1.71
CA HIS A 39 -18.70 -2.26 -2.66
C HIS A 39 -20.01 -2.91 -3.18
N PHE A 40 -19.91 -4.15 -3.66
CA PHE A 40 -21.04 -4.96 -4.11
C PHE A 40 -21.53 -5.95 -3.05
N GLY A 41 -21.09 -5.82 -1.80
CA GLY A 41 -21.44 -6.74 -0.72
C GLY A 41 -22.95 -6.97 -0.63
N GLY A 42 -23.37 -8.24 -0.74
CA GLY A 42 -24.79 -8.64 -0.73
C GLY A 42 -25.56 -8.40 -2.03
N GLN A 43 -24.97 -7.71 -3.02
CA GLN A 43 -25.55 -7.60 -4.36
C GLN A 43 -25.33 -8.90 -5.13
N THR A 44 -26.27 -9.20 -6.03
CA THR A 44 -26.19 -10.37 -6.90
C THR A 44 -26.31 -9.94 -8.36
N PHE A 45 -25.73 -10.73 -9.25
CA PHE A 45 -25.61 -10.47 -10.68
C PHE A 45 -26.22 -11.62 -11.48
N PRO A 46 -26.80 -11.36 -12.67
CA PRO A 46 -27.21 -12.43 -13.56
C PRO A 46 -26.01 -13.32 -13.90
N ASN A 47 -26.16 -14.63 -13.74
CA ASN A 47 -25.14 -15.56 -14.17
C ASN A 47 -25.04 -15.54 -15.71
N PRO A 48 -23.86 -15.22 -16.29
CA PRO A 48 -23.72 -15.10 -17.74
C PRO A 48 -23.70 -16.45 -18.47
N GLU A 49 -23.69 -17.57 -17.74
CA GLU A 49 -23.78 -18.89 -18.36
C GLU A 49 -25.10 -19.06 -19.14
N PRO A 50 -25.06 -19.63 -20.37
CA PRO A 50 -26.25 -19.86 -21.16
C PRO A 50 -27.29 -20.67 -20.39
N LEU A 51 -28.57 -20.29 -20.54
CA LEU A 51 -29.73 -20.96 -19.94
C LEU A 51 -29.78 -20.91 -18.40
N SER A 52 -28.87 -20.19 -17.74
CA SER A 52 -28.93 -20.01 -16.30
C SER A 52 -29.86 -18.86 -15.93
N ALA A 53 -30.91 -19.15 -15.16
CA ALA A 53 -31.71 -18.13 -14.47
C ALA A 53 -31.15 -17.76 -13.07
N SER A 54 -30.05 -18.40 -12.65
CA SER A 54 -29.44 -18.15 -11.35
C SER A 54 -28.81 -16.76 -11.25
N ARG A 55 -28.71 -16.26 -10.01
CA ARG A 55 -27.95 -15.06 -9.67
C ARG A 55 -26.76 -15.45 -8.81
N ILE A 56 -25.64 -14.78 -9.01
CA ILE A 56 -24.34 -15.07 -8.40
C ILE A 56 -23.76 -13.81 -7.77
N ASP A 57 -22.84 -13.95 -6.81
CA ASP A 57 -22.16 -12.80 -6.22
C ASP A 57 -21.14 -12.17 -7.20
N PHE A 58 -20.55 -11.02 -6.82
CA PHE A 58 -19.61 -10.31 -7.69
C PHE A 58 -18.36 -11.14 -8.02
N CYS A 59 -17.78 -11.86 -7.04
CA CYS A 59 -16.57 -12.65 -7.26
C CYS A 59 -16.85 -13.76 -8.27
N GLN A 60 -17.95 -14.50 -8.09
CA GLN A 60 -18.42 -15.50 -9.03
C GLN A 60 -18.70 -14.89 -10.41
N TYR A 61 -19.33 -13.72 -10.46
CA TYR A 61 -19.61 -13.00 -11.71
C TYR A 61 -18.31 -12.63 -12.43
N TRP A 62 -17.36 -12.00 -11.76
CA TRP A 62 -16.07 -11.60 -12.31
C TRP A 62 -15.25 -12.79 -12.84
N LEU A 63 -15.22 -13.89 -12.09
CA LEU A 63 -14.52 -15.12 -12.51
C LEU A 63 -15.05 -15.70 -13.83
N LYS A 64 -16.31 -15.46 -14.19
CA LYS A 64 -16.86 -15.86 -15.50
C LYS A 64 -16.20 -15.12 -16.68
N PHE A 65 -15.56 -13.99 -16.43
CA PHE A 65 -14.87 -13.16 -17.41
C PHE A 65 -13.34 -13.19 -17.30
N TRP A 66 -12.79 -13.86 -16.27
CA TRP A 66 -11.37 -13.77 -15.93
C TRP A 66 -10.43 -14.42 -16.95
N ASP A 67 -10.78 -15.62 -17.42
CA ASP A 67 -9.84 -16.50 -18.14
C ASP A 67 -9.78 -16.31 -19.65
N TYR A 68 -10.84 -15.78 -20.27
CA TYR A 68 -10.88 -15.70 -21.73
C TYR A 68 -10.19 -14.44 -22.25
N ARG A 69 -9.65 -14.53 -23.46
CA ARG A 69 -8.79 -13.50 -24.03
C ARG A 69 -9.60 -12.46 -24.82
N PHE A 70 -9.24 -11.20 -24.68
CA PHE A 70 -9.83 -10.08 -25.39
C PHE A 70 -8.77 -9.00 -25.68
N PRO A 71 -8.91 -8.22 -26.76
CA PRO A 71 -7.96 -7.19 -27.11
C PRO A 71 -8.15 -5.92 -26.28
N ILE A 72 -7.03 -5.35 -25.79
CA ILE A 72 -6.91 -3.95 -25.37
C ILE A 72 -5.71 -3.38 -26.13
N GLY A 73 -5.96 -2.36 -26.97
CA GLY A 73 -4.94 -1.87 -27.90
C GLY A 73 -4.49 -2.98 -28.86
N GLN A 74 -3.18 -3.17 -29.00
CA GLN A 74 -2.57 -4.17 -29.88
C GLN A 74 -2.37 -5.54 -29.22
N HIS A 75 -2.86 -5.73 -27.99
CA HIS A 75 -2.58 -6.93 -27.23
C HIS A 75 -3.86 -7.67 -26.86
N THR A 76 -3.93 -8.95 -27.24
CA THR A 76 -4.99 -9.88 -26.83
C THR A 76 -4.51 -10.69 -25.65
N ARG A 77 -5.13 -10.52 -24.48
CA ARG A 77 -4.79 -11.18 -23.21
C ARG A 77 -6.05 -11.46 -22.40
N ASN A 78 -5.96 -12.28 -21.37
CA ASN A 78 -7.03 -12.39 -20.38
C ASN A 78 -6.95 -11.23 -19.36
N ALA A 79 -7.91 -11.14 -18.44
CA ALA A 79 -7.97 -10.03 -17.49
C ALA A 79 -6.74 -9.97 -16.57
N GLU A 80 -6.30 -11.13 -16.07
CA GLU A 80 -5.12 -11.25 -15.20
C GLU A 80 -3.85 -10.75 -15.89
N GLU A 81 -3.58 -11.26 -17.08
CA GLU A 81 -2.41 -10.93 -17.89
C GLU A 81 -2.38 -9.43 -18.22
N HIS A 82 -3.54 -8.83 -18.56
CA HIS A 82 -3.63 -7.38 -18.77
C HIS A 82 -3.21 -6.61 -17.51
N ILE A 83 -3.73 -6.96 -16.34
CA ILE A 83 -3.40 -6.32 -15.06
C ILE A 83 -1.91 -6.51 -14.72
N GLN A 84 -1.38 -7.73 -14.87
CA GLN A 84 0.03 -8.03 -14.62
C GLN A 84 0.96 -7.19 -15.50
N HIS A 85 0.63 -7.00 -16.78
CA HIS A 85 1.43 -6.20 -17.70
C HIS A 85 1.39 -4.69 -17.42
N ALA A 86 0.41 -4.20 -16.66
CA ALA A 86 0.36 -2.81 -16.19
C ALA A 86 1.22 -2.57 -14.93
N PHE A 87 1.67 -3.65 -14.29
CA PHE A 87 2.45 -3.65 -13.05
C PHE A 87 3.96 -3.83 -13.34
N PRO A 88 4.90 -3.39 -12.47
CA PRO A 88 6.32 -3.69 -12.64
C PRO A 88 6.62 -5.19 -12.57
N TYR A 89 7.32 -5.72 -13.56
CA TYR A 89 7.79 -7.11 -13.61
C TYR A 89 9.16 -7.19 -14.30
N LYS A 90 9.87 -8.30 -14.06
CA LYS A 90 11.22 -8.54 -14.60
C LYS A 90 11.20 -8.61 -16.14
N ASN A 91 12.12 -7.93 -16.81
CA ASN A 91 12.17 -7.76 -18.27
C ASN A 91 10.93 -7.06 -18.85
N GLY A 92 10.17 -6.33 -18.03
CA GLY A 92 9.02 -5.55 -18.44
C GLY A 92 9.36 -4.08 -18.71
N PRO A 93 8.44 -3.33 -19.33
CA PRO A 93 8.65 -1.91 -19.65
C PRO A 93 8.82 -1.02 -18.39
N TYR A 94 8.46 -1.53 -17.21
CA TYR A 94 8.50 -0.80 -15.94
C TYR A 94 9.47 -1.45 -14.93
N GLU A 95 10.43 -2.28 -15.39
CA GLU A 95 11.40 -2.93 -14.50
C GLU A 95 12.28 -1.91 -13.74
N ASN A 96 12.52 -0.73 -14.31
CA ASN A 96 13.27 0.35 -13.67
C ASN A 96 12.54 1.02 -12.49
N GLU A 97 11.29 0.63 -12.21
CA GLU A 97 10.52 1.13 -11.06
C GLU A 97 10.69 0.27 -9.81
N PHE A 98 11.41 -0.86 -9.89
CA PHE A 98 11.82 -1.61 -8.71
C PHE A 98 12.82 -0.82 -7.88
N VAL A 99 12.68 -0.93 -6.55
CA VAL A 99 13.59 -0.25 -5.61
C VAL A 99 14.13 -1.22 -4.58
N TRP A 100 15.31 -0.90 -4.04
CA TRP A 100 15.86 -1.58 -2.88
C TRP A 100 15.35 -0.92 -1.61
N LEU A 101 14.64 -1.67 -0.77
CA LEU A 101 14.12 -1.19 0.51
C LEU A 101 14.62 -2.07 1.66
N ASP A 102 14.95 -1.45 2.79
CA ASP A 102 15.33 -2.18 4.01
C ASP A 102 14.18 -3.10 4.43
N ALA A 103 14.48 -4.38 4.64
CA ALA A 103 13.49 -5.42 4.88
C ALA A 103 12.56 -5.09 6.06
N ASP A 104 13.05 -4.48 7.14
CA ASP A 104 12.22 -4.13 8.30
C ASP A 104 11.28 -2.93 8.01
N ILE A 105 11.66 -2.05 7.08
CA ILE A 105 10.79 -0.98 6.56
C ILE A 105 9.75 -1.58 5.60
N ASN A 106 10.17 -2.51 4.75
CA ASN A 106 9.30 -3.18 3.80
C ASN A 106 8.23 -4.00 4.52
N ALA A 107 8.67 -4.96 5.34
CA ALA A 107 7.83 -5.86 6.10
C ALA A 107 8.34 -6.01 7.54
N PRO A 108 7.48 -5.79 8.55
CA PRO A 108 6.04 -5.57 8.46
C PRO A 108 5.63 -4.10 8.25
N ALA A 109 6.52 -3.11 8.35
CA ALA A 109 6.10 -1.72 8.57
C ALA A 109 5.25 -1.13 7.42
N LYS A 110 5.70 -1.20 6.16
CA LYS A 110 4.95 -0.77 4.97
C LYS A 110 3.83 -1.75 4.66
N ALA A 111 4.12 -3.05 4.57
CA ALA A 111 3.12 -4.06 4.20
C ALA A 111 1.86 -4.04 5.09
N GLU A 112 2.01 -3.85 6.41
CA GLU A 112 0.87 -3.79 7.35
C GLU A 112 0.03 -2.50 7.24
N MET A 113 0.52 -1.46 6.54
CA MET A 113 -0.30 -0.26 6.27
C MET A 113 -1.52 -0.61 5.42
N TRP A 114 -1.35 -1.53 4.48
CA TRP A 114 -2.31 -1.83 3.41
C TRP A 114 -3.26 -2.98 3.72
N LYS A 115 -2.85 -3.91 4.60
CA LYS A 115 -3.60 -5.12 4.94
C LYS A 115 -5.00 -4.85 5.45
N GLU A 116 -5.94 -5.75 5.20
CA GLU A 116 -7.26 -5.68 5.84
C GLU A 116 -7.18 -6.11 7.31
N LYS A 117 -7.68 -5.27 8.23
CA LYS A 117 -7.52 -5.50 9.68
C LYS A 117 -8.69 -4.90 10.44
N SER A 118 -9.25 -5.70 11.35
CA SER A 118 -10.29 -5.27 12.28
C SER A 118 -9.81 -4.37 13.42
N ARG A 119 -8.48 -4.25 13.63
CA ARG A 119 -7.90 -3.47 14.72
C ARG A 119 -7.26 -2.17 14.22
N PRO A 120 -7.38 -1.07 14.99
CA PRO A 120 -6.67 0.16 14.68
C PRO A 120 -5.16 -0.05 14.90
N GLY A 121 -4.36 0.29 13.88
CA GLY A 121 -2.90 0.30 13.95
C GLY A 121 -2.16 -0.72 13.08
N ILE A 122 -0.87 -0.48 12.93
CA ILE A 122 0.09 -1.26 12.13
C ILE A 122 0.50 -2.51 12.89
N TYR A 123 0.88 -2.35 14.16
CA TYR A 123 1.27 -3.46 15.00
C TYR A 123 0.11 -3.84 15.93
N GLY A 124 -0.11 -5.15 16.13
CA GLY A 124 -1.13 -5.60 17.06
C GLY A 124 -0.88 -5.07 18.48
N LYS A 125 -1.92 -4.49 19.11
CA LYS A 125 -1.86 -3.88 20.46
C LYS A 125 -1.22 -4.76 21.52
N ALA A 126 -1.53 -6.06 21.53
CA ALA A 126 -0.96 -7.03 22.47
C ALA A 126 0.55 -7.22 22.28
N GLY A 127 1.03 -7.19 21.04
CA GLY A 127 2.45 -7.38 20.73
C GLY A 127 3.30 -6.21 21.18
N LEU A 128 2.98 -4.99 20.74
CA LEU A 128 3.83 -3.83 21.02
C LEU A 128 3.70 -3.34 22.47
N ASN A 129 2.49 -3.30 23.04
CA ASN A 129 2.34 -2.93 24.45
C ASN A 129 2.96 -3.95 25.40
N GLY A 130 2.95 -5.24 25.05
CA GLY A 130 3.66 -6.27 25.80
C GLY A 130 5.17 -6.02 25.82
N GLN A 131 5.75 -5.64 24.68
CA GLN A 131 7.17 -5.29 24.56
C GLN A 131 7.52 -4.02 25.34
N ILE A 132 6.69 -2.97 25.25
CA ILE A 132 6.92 -1.71 25.97
C ILE A 132 6.90 -1.91 27.49
N LYS A 133 6.24 -2.95 28.01
CA LYS A 133 6.21 -3.20 29.46
C LYS A 133 7.55 -3.63 30.05
N ARG A 134 8.49 -4.10 29.22
CA ARG A 134 9.76 -4.70 29.67
C ARG A 134 10.94 -3.95 29.06
N VAL A 135 11.89 -3.52 29.90
CA VAL A 135 13.03 -2.72 29.44
C VAL A 135 13.86 -3.44 28.37
N ASP A 136 14.05 -4.76 28.49
CA ASP A 136 14.74 -5.62 27.53
C ASP A 136 14.07 -5.71 26.15
N LYS A 137 12.78 -5.34 26.05
CA LYS A 137 12.00 -5.35 24.80
C LYS A 137 11.58 -3.96 24.35
N ALA A 138 11.68 -2.95 25.21
CA ALA A 138 11.30 -1.57 24.88
C ALA A 138 12.14 -1.00 23.73
N GLN A 139 13.44 -1.36 23.65
CA GLN A 139 14.28 -0.96 22.53
C GLN A 139 13.76 -1.54 21.20
N THR A 140 13.36 -2.82 21.17
CA THR A 140 12.75 -3.44 19.98
C THR A 140 11.44 -2.75 19.59
N ALA A 141 10.60 -2.39 20.57
CA ALA A 141 9.38 -1.63 20.30
C ALA A 141 9.70 -0.25 19.69
N ALA A 142 10.70 0.46 20.21
CA ALA A 142 11.15 1.74 19.66
C ALA A 142 11.70 1.60 18.23
N LEU A 143 12.45 0.53 17.93
CA LEU A 143 12.93 0.24 16.57
C LEU A 143 11.78 -0.03 15.60
N ARG A 144 10.74 -0.75 16.01
CA ARG A 144 9.53 -0.97 15.18
C ARG A 144 8.81 0.33 14.82
N LEU A 145 8.71 1.26 15.78
CA LEU A 145 8.16 2.58 15.52
C LEU A 145 9.08 3.42 14.61
N LYS A 146 10.40 3.26 14.73
CA LYS A 146 11.36 3.86 13.80
C LYS A 146 11.18 3.33 12.37
N TRP A 147 11.00 2.02 12.18
CA TRP A 147 10.75 1.45 10.86
C TRP A 147 9.41 1.91 10.27
N LEU A 148 8.36 2.03 11.10
CA LEU A 148 7.09 2.61 10.69
C LEU A 148 7.23 4.07 10.22
N MET A 149 7.99 4.88 10.96
CA MET A 149 8.34 6.24 10.51
C MET A 149 9.16 6.22 9.22
N GLY A 150 10.06 5.24 9.06
CA GLY A 150 10.82 4.98 7.84
C GLY A 150 9.93 4.69 6.63
N ALA A 151 8.92 3.83 6.80
CA ALA A 151 7.95 3.49 5.75
C ALA A 151 7.14 4.71 5.32
N ARG A 152 6.69 5.54 6.27
CA ARG A 152 6.03 6.82 5.96
C ARG A 152 6.95 7.76 5.17
N LYS A 153 8.22 7.89 5.57
CA LYS A 153 9.19 8.74 4.87
C LYS A 153 9.49 8.23 3.47
N TYR A 154 9.63 6.92 3.30
CA TYR A 154 9.80 6.26 2.02
C TYR A 154 8.63 6.59 1.07
N LEU A 155 7.38 6.45 1.53
CA LEU A 155 6.18 6.77 0.73
C LEU A 155 5.99 8.29 0.45
N ARG A 156 6.83 9.14 1.03
CA ARG A 156 6.85 10.60 0.82
C ARG A 156 8.11 11.06 0.08
N ASP A 157 9.02 10.15 -0.25
CA ASP A 157 10.15 10.48 -1.09
C ASP A 157 9.62 10.87 -2.48
N PRO A 158 10.02 12.00 -3.07
CA PRO A 158 9.46 12.46 -4.35
C PRO A 158 9.58 11.45 -5.50
N THR A 159 10.63 10.63 -5.50
CA THR A 159 10.83 9.59 -6.52
C THR A 159 9.83 8.46 -6.32
N ILE A 160 9.66 8.02 -5.08
CA ILE A 160 8.69 6.97 -4.71
C ILE A 160 7.27 7.47 -4.95
N GLU A 161 6.97 8.71 -4.58
CA GLU A 161 5.68 9.36 -4.78
C GLU A 161 5.29 9.36 -6.26
N LYS A 162 6.21 9.78 -7.14
CA LYS A 162 6.03 9.79 -8.59
C LYS A 162 5.66 8.39 -9.11
N TYR A 163 6.47 7.37 -8.82
CA TYR A 163 6.22 6.03 -9.34
C TYR A 163 5.01 5.36 -8.70
N PHE A 164 4.70 5.66 -7.42
CA PHE A 164 3.48 5.17 -6.80
C PHE A 164 2.24 5.72 -7.52
N SER A 165 2.22 7.02 -7.84
CA SER A 165 1.13 7.61 -8.62
C SER A 165 1.03 7.02 -10.02
N LEU A 166 2.17 6.75 -10.70
CA LEU A 166 2.16 6.15 -12.04
C LEU A 166 1.63 4.71 -12.01
N GLN A 167 2.04 3.91 -11.02
CA GLN A 167 1.57 2.53 -10.86
C GLN A 167 0.07 2.48 -10.54
N GLU A 168 -0.40 3.35 -9.64
CA GLU A 168 -1.83 3.49 -9.35
C GLU A 168 -2.63 3.85 -10.60
N TRP A 169 -2.16 4.85 -11.35
CA TRP A 169 -2.83 5.29 -12.58
C TRP A 169 -2.88 4.18 -13.64
N ARG A 170 -1.76 3.50 -13.92
CA ARG A 170 -1.71 2.42 -14.93
C ARG A 170 -2.64 1.25 -14.61
N ILE A 171 -2.75 0.88 -13.33
CA ILE A 171 -3.72 -0.12 -12.89
C ILE A 171 -5.15 0.39 -13.12
N GLY A 172 -5.42 1.66 -12.82
CA GLY A 172 -6.72 2.27 -13.13
C GLY A 172 -7.06 2.25 -14.63
N GLU A 173 -6.11 2.60 -15.50
CA GLU A 173 -6.32 2.60 -16.96
C GLU A 173 -6.57 1.20 -17.51
N ILE A 174 -5.81 0.19 -17.06
CA ILE A 174 -6.04 -1.17 -17.55
C ILE A 174 -7.38 -1.73 -17.06
N LEU A 175 -7.82 -1.35 -15.85
CA LEU A 175 -9.15 -1.69 -15.35
C LEU A 175 -10.26 -1.04 -16.18
N ASP A 176 -10.11 0.22 -16.61
CA ASP A 176 -11.06 0.85 -17.55
C ASP A 176 -11.06 0.16 -18.92
N GLY A 177 -9.86 -0.21 -19.41
CA GLY A 177 -9.70 -0.96 -20.65
C GLY A 177 -10.42 -2.30 -20.61
N ILE A 178 -10.29 -3.05 -19.51
CA ILE A 178 -11.01 -4.33 -19.31
C ILE A 178 -12.52 -4.09 -19.24
N ASP A 179 -12.95 -3.12 -18.42
CA ASP A 179 -14.36 -2.78 -18.25
C ASP A 179 -15.02 -2.35 -19.58
N THR A 180 -14.26 -1.68 -20.45
CA THR A 180 -14.70 -1.22 -21.76
C THR A 180 -14.66 -2.31 -22.84
N ALA A 181 -13.66 -3.19 -22.82
CA ALA A 181 -13.48 -4.21 -23.85
C ALA A 181 -14.45 -5.39 -23.69
N LEU A 182 -14.60 -5.92 -22.47
CA LEU A 182 -15.36 -7.16 -22.21
C LEU A 182 -16.79 -7.21 -22.80
N PRO A 183 -17.60 -6.13 -22.80
CA PRO A 183 -18.93 -6.15 -23.41
C PRO A 183 -18.93 -6.49 -24.91
N HIS A 184 -17.83 -6.23 -25.62
CA HIS A 184 -17.68 -6.44 -27.06
C HIS A 184 -17.09 -7.80 -27.42
N TYR A 185 -16.59 -8.55 -26.43
CA TYR A 185 -15.94 -9.85 -26.64
C TYR A 185 -16.58 -10.90 -25.72
N PRO A 186 -17.84 -11.30 -25.96
CA PRO A 186 -18.46 -12.38 -25.20
C PRO A 186 -17.75 -13.71 -25.44
N ARG A 187 -17.64 -14.53 -24.39
CA ARG A 187 -16.95 -15.83 -24.43
C ARG A 187 -17.53 -16.79 -25.48
N ALA A 188 -18.85 -16.79 -25.66
CA ALA A 188 -19.58 -17.68 -26.58
C ALA A 188 -20.92 -17.06 -26.98
N ALA A 189 -21.56 -17.64 -28.01
CA ALA A 189 -22.94 -17.30 -28.36
C ALA A 189 -23.88 -17.56 -27.16
N ASN A 190 -24.82 -16.64 -26.92
CA ASN A 190 -25.76 -16.67 -25.79
C ASN A 190 -25.14 -16.56 -24.39
N PHE A 191 -23.84 -16.27 -24.28
CA PHE A 191 -23.21 -15.92 -23.02
C PHE A 191 -23.56 -14.48 -22.65
N GLY A 192 -23.94 -14.24 -21.40
CA GLY A 192 -24.26 -12.91 -20.89
C GLY A 192 -23.06 -11.98 -21.01
N VAL A 193 -23.26 -10.80 -21.60
CA VAL A 193 -22.19 -9.81 -21.75
C VAL A 193 -21.83 -9.18 -20.42
N TRP A 194 -20.56 -8.81 -20.28
CA TRP A 194 -20.10 -7.98 -19.17
C TRP A 194 -20.88 -6.67 -19.16
N GLN A 195 -21.30 -6.25 -17.98
CA GLN A 195 -21.93 -4.95 -17.76
C GLN A 195 -20.90 -4.02 -17.14
N ARG A 196 -20.61 -2.89 -17.80
CA ARG A 196 -19.63 -1.90 -17.32
C ARG A 196 -19.89 -1.53 -15.86
N ARG A 197 -18.84 -1.49 -15.05
CA ARG A 197 -18.90 -1.20 -13.61
C ARG A 197 -18.18 0.07 -13.21
N GLY A 198 -17.52 0.75 -14.14
CA GLY A 198 -16.67 1.89 -13.86
C GLY A 198 -15.45 1.49 -13.03
N LEU A 199 -14.80 0.36 -13.38
CA LEU A 199 -13.75 -0.26 -12.55
C LEU A 199 -12.62 0.70 -12.19
N LYS A 200 -12.24 1.62 -13.09
CA LYS A 200 -11.26 2.67 -12.78
C LYS A 200 -11.73 3.60 -11.66
N SER A 201 -12.97 4.10 -11.73
CA SER A 201 -13.50 4.99 -10.69
C SER A 201 -13.54 4.30 -9.33
N LEU A 202 -13.89 3.00 -9.34
CA LEU A 202 -13.89 2.16 -8.15
C LEU A 202 -12.47 1.91 -7.61
N TRP A 203 -11.48 1.74 -8.50
CA TRP A 203 -10.08 1.64 -8.14
C TRP A 203 -9.55 2.93 -7.49
N ASP A 204 -9.81 4.08 -8.13
CA ASP A 204 -9.43 5.41 -7.60
C ASP A 204 -10.04 5.58 -6.18
N GLN A 205 -11.33 5.22 -6.00
CA GLN A 205 -12.01 5.25 -4.70
C GLN A 205 -11.39 4.29 -3.66
N TYR A 206 -11.06 3.07 -4.07
CA TYR A 206 -10.43 2.07 -3.21
C TYR A 206 -9.06 2.53 -2.73
N MET A 207 -8.25 3.08 -3.63
CA MET A 207 -6.91 3.58 -3.31
C MET A 207 -6.96 4.75 -2.34
N ASP A 208 -7.89 5.69 -2.52
CA ASP A 208 -8.15 6.77 -1.56
C ASP A 208 -8.48 6.24 -0.16
N GLN A 209 -9.35 5.23 -0.06
CA GLN A 209 -9.71 4.59 1.21
C GLN A 209 -8.50 3.90 1.86
N LYS A 210 -7.71 3.17 1.08
CA LYS A 210 -6.51 2.46 1.57
C LYS A 210 -5.44 3.43 2.04
N PHE A 211 -5.24 4.54 1.33
CA PHE A 211 -4.31 5.58 1.75
C PHE A 211 -4.76 6.26 3.05
N ALA A 212 -6.03 6.66 3.15
CA ALA A 212 -6.58 7.24 4.37
C ALA A 212 -6.44 6.27 5.57
N THR A 213 -6.64 4.97 5.32
CA THR A 213 -6.45 3.92 6.32
C THR A 213 -4.98 3.79 6.75
N ALA A 214 -4.04 3.80 5.80
CA ALA A 214 -2.60 3.76 6.08
C ALA A 214 -2.15 4.96 6.94
N VAL A 215 -2.62 6.16 6.61
CA VAL A 215 -2.40 7.39 7.39
C VAL A 215 -2.92 7.22 8.81
N SER A 216 -4.21 6.87 8.95
CA SER A 216 -4.87 6.71 10.25
C SER A 216 -4.17 5.67 11.13
N ARG A 217 -3.82 4.51 10.58
CA ARG A 217 -3.13 3.44 11.33
C ARG A 217 -1.72 3.82 11.74
N THR A 218 -0.98 4.50 10.87
CA THR A 218 0.36 5.01 11.19
C THR A 218 0.30 5.99 12.34
N MET A 219 -0.60 6.97 12.25
CA MET A 219 -0.81 7.98 13.29
C MET A 219 -1.23 7.34 14.61
N HIS A 220 -2.20 6.42 14.58
CA HIS A 220 -2.67 5.70 15.76
C HIS A 220 -1.54 4.94 16.47
N THR A 221 -0.75 4.18 15.70
CA THR A 221 0.35 3.36 16.23
C THR A 221 1.43 4.23 16.83
N MET A 222 1.88 5.25 16.08
CA MET A 222 2.92 6.17 16.57
C MET A 222 2.44 6.92 17.81
N ASP A 223 1.28 7.57 17.78
CA ASP A 223 0.79 8.38 18.89
C ASP A 223 0.47 7.56 20.14
N THR A 224 -0.04 6.33 19.99
CA THR A 224 -0.37 5.47 21.13
C THR A 224 0.87 4.85 21.74
N ASN A 225 1.71 4.21 20.92
CA ASN A 225 2.82 3.41 21.43
C ASN A 225 4.04 4.27 21.79
N LEU A 226 4.30 5.36 21.06
CA LEU A 226 5.39 6.27 21.42
C LEU A 226 5.10 7.00 22.72
N LYS A 227 3.86 7.44 22.94
CA LYS A 227 3.44 8.06 24.20
C LYS A 227 3.60 7.11 25.39
N GLU A 228 3.30 5.82 25.21
CA GLU A 228 3.51 4.82 26.26
C GLU A 228 5.00 4.55 26.54
N LEU A 229 5.85 4.54 25.51
CA LEU A 229 7.31 4.49 25.67
C LEU A 229 7.83 5.71 26.43
N GLU A 230 7.38 6.92 26.06
CA GLU A 230 7.75 8.17 26.71
C GLU A 230 7.36 8.16 28.19
N ARG A 231 6.09 7.84 28.48
CA ARG A 231 5.55 7.78 29.84
C ARG A 231 6.38 6.89 30.76
N ARG A 232 6.97 5.82 30.21
CA ARG A 232 7.60 4.75 30.99
C ARG A 232 9.12 4.88 31.09
N TYR A 233 9.77 5.37 30.04
CA TYR A 233 11.24 5.38 29.94
C TYR A 233 11.83 6.77 29.81
N VAL A 234 11.01 7.83 29.68
CA VAL A 234 11.49 9.20 29.66
C VAL A 234 11.18 9.87 30.99
N PRO A 235 12.18 10.01 31.90
CA PRO A 235 11.99 10.68 33.17
C PRO A 235 11.52 12.12 32.97
N GLY A 236 10.61 12.57 33.84
CA GLY A 236 10.20 13.96 33.93
C GLY A 236 11.35 14.87 34.39
N ARG A 237 11.17 16.19 34.25
CA ARG A 237 12.21 17.19 34.60
C ARG A 237 12.74 17.10 36.03
N ARG A 238 12.00 16.50 36.97
CA ARG A 238 12.33 16.40 38.40
C ARG A 238 12.73 15.01 38.86
N SER A 239 12.77 14.02 37.97
CA SER A 239 13.13 12.64 38.32
C SER A 239 14.58 12.34 37.93
N ASN A 240 15.25 11.54 38.76
CA ASN A 240 16.61 11.06 38.47
C ASN A 240 16.63 10.32 37.12
N GLN A 241 17.59 10.67 36.27
CA GLN A 241 17.79 9.96 35.01
C GLN A 241 18.41 8.58 35.27
N PRO A 242 18.14 7.58 34.42
CA PRO A 242 18.87 6.32 34.47
C PRO A 242 20.38 6.57 34.34
N ALA A 243 21.17 5.75 35.03
CA ALA A 243 22.63 5.84 34.98
C ALA A 243 23.14 5.62 33.54
N HIS A 244 24.16 6.38 33.14
CA HIS A 244 24.74 6.24 31.81
C HIS A 244 25.26 4.82 31.59
N GLY A 245 25.01 4.26 30.40
CA GLY A 245 25.41 2.90 30.06
C GLY A 245 24.44 1.80 30.48
N THR A 246 23.38 2.09 31.26
CA THR A 246 22.32 1.11 31.49
C THR A 246 21.41 0.96 30.27
N LEU A 247 20.70 -0.16 30.21
CA LEU A 247 19.72 -0.40 29.15
C LEU A 247 18.58 0.63 29.19
N GLU A 248 18.13 1.02 30.38
CA GLU A 248 17.14 2.08 30.58
C GLU A 248 17.61 3.41 29.97
N TYR A 249 18.90 3.75 30.12
CA TYR A 249 19.48 4.95 29.52
C TYR A 249 19.45 4.88 27.98
N VAL A 250 19.82 3.73 27.41
CA VAL A 250 19.78 3.52 25.95
C VAL A 250 18.34 3.64 25.41
N VAL A 251 17.36 3.03 26.10
CA VAL A 251 15.94 3.14 25.73
C VAL A 251 15.48 4.60 25.83
N MET A 252 15.80 5.30 26.94
CA MET A 252 15.44 6.71 27.12
C MET A 252 15.93 7.58 25.96
N VAL A 253 17.22 7.48 25.59
CA VAL A 253 17.81 8.28 24.52
C VAL A 253 17.15 7.96 23.17
N THR A 254 16.91 6.67 22.89
CA THR A 254 16.24 6.22 21.67
C THR A 254 14.82 6.79 21.56
N VAL A 255 14.04 6.72 22.65
CA VAL A 255 12.66 7.22 22.69
C VAL A 255 12.63 8.75 22.53
N LYS A 256 13.54 9.49 23.17
CA LYS A 256 13.64 10.95 23.01
C LYS A 256 13.95 11.36 21.56
N ALA A 257 14.87 10.65 20.91
CA ALA A 257 15.21 10.90 19.51
C ALA A 257 14.01 10.61 18.59
N LEU A 258 13.36 9.47 18.78
CA LEU A 258 12.18 9.07 18.01
C LEU A 258 11.01 10.04 18.20
N SER A 259 10.72 10.47 19.43
CA SER A 259 9.69 11.48 19.73
C SER A 259 9.96 12.81 19.04
N THR A 260 11.21 13.26 19.08
CA THR A 260 11.61 14.50 18.41
C THR A 260 11.39 14.42 16.90
N GLU A 261 11.76 13.29 16.29
CA GLU A 261 11.56 13.11 14.87
C GLU A 261 10.09 12.94 14.50
N TRP A 262 9.34 12.16 15.26
CA TRP A 262 7.91 11.97 15.03
C TRP A 262 7.16 13.30 15.08
N ARG A 263 7.50 14.20 16.01
CA ARG A 263 6.89 15.54 16.07
C ARG A 263 7.14 16.38 14.81
N LYS A 264 8.29 16.20 14.14
CA LYS A 264 8.58 16.87 12.85
C LYS A 264 7.82 16.20 11.72
N GLU A 265 7.91 14.87 11.66
CA GLU A 265 7.29 14.05 10.61
C GLU A 265 5.77 14.17 10.60
N LYS A 266 5.13 14.16 11.78
CA LYS A 266 3.68 14.31 11.96
C LYS A 266 3.14 15.64 11.42
N ARG A 267 3.94 16.71 11.43
CA ARG A 267 3.55 18.02 10.88
C ARG A 267 3.69 18.09 9.37
N SER A 268 4.42 17.15 8.79
CA SER A 268 4.63 17.11 7.36
C SER A 268 3.39 16.52 6.70
N LYS A 269 2.94 17.17 5.61
CA LYS A 269 1.80 16.72 4.81
C LYS A 269 2.09 15.33 4.25
N TRP A 270 1.20 14.37 4.51
CA TRP A 270 1.22 13.05 3.88
C TRP A 270 -0.11 12.86 3.18
N GLU A 271 -0.11 13.19 1.90
CA GLU A 271 -1.27 13.10 1.04
C GLU A 271 -1.09 11.97 0.04
N ALA A 272 -2.22 11.51 -0.48
CA ALA A 272 -2.22 10.58 -1.59
C ALA A 272 -1.42 11.19 -2.76
N PRO A 273 -0.49 10.43 -3.35
CA PRO A 273 0.38 10.92 -4.41
C PRO A 273 -0.35 11.09 -5.75
N TRP A 274 -1.50 10.43 -5.91
CA TRP A 274 -2.33 10.55 -7.10
C TRP A 274 -3.20 11.80 -7.05
N VAL A 275 -3.50 12.34 -8.23
CA VAL A 275 -4.34 13.52 -8.38
C VAL A 275 -5.75 13.21 -7.88
N LYS A 276 -6.19 13.91 -6.82
CA LYS A 276 -7.59 13.89 -6.39
C LYS A 276 -8.44 14.48 -7.50
N LYS A 277 -9.13 13.64 -8.26
CA LYS A 277 -10.10 14.12 -9.25
C LYS A 277 -11.22 14.85 -8.52
N PRO A 278 -11.61 16.07 -8.94
CA PRO A 278 -12.90 16.59 -8.57
C PRO A 278 -13.96 15.61 -9.08
N ILE A 279 -14.87 15.18 -8.21
CA ILE A 279 -16.07 14.44 -8.62
C ILE A 279 -16.97 15.45 -9.34
N GLY A 280 -16.70 15.67 -10.62
CA GLY A 280 -17.42 16.60 -11.49
C GLY A 280 -17.43 16.09 -12.94
N PRO A 281 -18.53 16.28 -13.68
CA PRO A 281 -18.66 15.75 -15.03
C PRO A 281 -17.74 16.52 -16.00
N GLY A 282 -16.77 15.85 -16.61
CA GLY A 282 -16.09 16.33 -17.83
C GLY A 282 -14.60 16.70 -17.73
N GLY A 283 -13.89 16.40 -16.64
CA GLY A 283 -12.45 16.70 -16.54
C GLY A 283 -11.57 15.67 -17.26
N THR A 284 -11.15 15.95 -18.50
CA THR A 284 -10.06 15.23 -19.18
C THR A 284 -8.71 15.55 -18.52
N PHE A 285 -7.97 14.50 -18.15
CA PHE A 285 -6.60 14.60 -17.67
C PHE A 285 -5.66 14.95 -18.85
N GLN A 286 -4.84 16.00 -18.70
CA GLN A 286 -3.63 16.12 -19.52
C GLN A 286 -2.61 15.14 -18.97
N GLN A 287 -2.14 14.23 -19.84
CA GLN A 287 -1.02 13.36 -19.56
C GLN A 287 0.15 14.17 -18.98
N PRO A 288 0.89 13.68 -17.98
CA PRO A 288 2.22 14.22 -17.73
C PRO A 288 3.04 14.00 -19.01
N GLU A 289 3.43 15.08 -19.67
CA GLU A 289 4.34 15.06 -20.81
C GLU A 289 5.62 14.31 -20.42
N GLU A 290 5.88 13.22 -21.15
CA GLU A 290 7.13 12.43 -21.28
C GLU A 290 7.76 11.88 -19.98
N VAL A 291 7.97 10.57 -19.83
CA VAL A 291 8.81 9.72 -20.69
C VAL A 291 8.12 8.36 -20.90
N LEU A 292 7.49 8.19 -22.05
CA LEU A 292 7.40 6.87 -22.66
C LEU A 292 8.75 6.65 -23.36
N PRO A 293 9.52 5.58 -23.07
CA PRO A 293 10.56 5.19 -24.00
C PRO A 293 9.87 4.90 -25.34
N GLY A 294 10.33 5.61 -26.38
CA GLY A 294 9.87 5.43 -27.74
C GLY A 294 10.04 3.98 -28.22
N PRO A 295 9.39 3.61 -29.33
CA PRO A 295 9.42 2.26 -29.85
C PRO A 295 10.77 2.00 -30.52
N ASP A 296 11.73 1.45 -29.78
CA ASP A 296 12.88 0.80 -30.40
C ASP A 296 12.70 -0.72 -30.33
N PHE A 297 12.31 -1.26 -31.50
CA PHE A 297 12.36 -2.66 -31.90
C PHE A 297 13.81 -3.20 -31.81
N PRO A 298 13.96 -4.51 -31.57
CA PRO A 298 14.12 -5.42 -32.71
C PRO A 298 12.95 -6.40 -32.90
#